data_AF-A0A3A0DV80-F1
#
_entry.id   AF-A0A3A0DV80-F1
#
_cell.length_a   1.000
_cell.length_b   1.000
_cell.length_c   1.000
_cell.angle_alpha   90.00
_cell.angle_beta   90.00
_cell.angle_gamma   90.00
#
_symmetry.space_group_name_H-M   'P 1'
#
loop_
_entity.id
_entity.type
_entity.pdbx_description
1 polymer ?
#
loop_
_entity_poly.entity_id
_entity_poly.type
_entity_poly.pdbx_seq_one_letter_code
_entity_poly.pdbx_strand_id
1 'polypeptide(L)'
;MPDENAAGRAWFHEYVNRLDAQPSDLPLRCPCCGYKTLGERGVFEICPVCAWEDDGQDDYDADVVRGGPNKSLSLTQARIKYRQSGYCAEHMRDYVRPPLPDESP
;
A
#
# COMPACT_ATOMS: atom_id res chain seq x y z
N MET A 1 6.14 -35.01 9.34
CA MET A 1 6.28 -33.55 9.18
C MET A 1 5.42 -33.16 7.99
N PRO A 2 4.38 -32.33 8.15
CA PRO A 2 3.68 -31.78 7.00
C PRO A 2 4.65 -30.90 6.23
N ASP A 3 4.56 -30.95 4.91
CA ASP A 3 5.49 -30.33 3.98
C ASP A 3 5.31 -28.80 3.98
N GLU A 4 6.08 -28.10 4.83
CA GLU A 4 6.15 -26.64 4.91
C GLU A 4 6.42 -25.97 3.54
N ASN A 5 6.96 -26.75 2.58
CA ASN A 5 7.33 -26.31 1.25
C ASN A 5 6.13 -26.18 0.28
N ALA A 6 5.03 -26.88 0.55
CA ALA A 6 3.84 -26.82 -0.31
C ALA A 6 3.04 -25.52 -0.10
N ALA A 7 2.88 -25.10 1.15
CA ALA A 7 2.21 -23.85 1.49
C ALA A 7 3.00 -22.62 1.00
N GLY A 8 4.33 -22.64 1.14
CA GLY A 8 5.19 -21.56 0.62
C GLY A 8 5.13 -21.42 -0.90
N ARG A 9 5.11 -22.53 -1.63
CA ARG A 9 4.95 -22.53 -3.10
C ARG A 9 3.58 -22.04 -3.52
N ALA A 10 2.52 -22.47 -2.83
CA ALA A 10 1.15 -22.01 -3.11
C ALA A 10 1.02 -20.48 -2.91
N TRP A 11 1.52 -19.96 -1.79
CA TRP A 11 1.55 -18.52 -1.53
C TRP A 11 2.33 -17.76 -2.61
N PHE A 12 3.50 -18.27 -3.02
CA PHE A 12 4.31 -17.63 -4.04
C PHE A 12 3.59 -17.57 -5.40
N HIS A 13 2.96 -18.66 -5.84
CA HIS A 13 2.20 -18.67 -7.09
C HIS A 13 0.96 -17.77 -7.04
N GLU A 14 0.24 -17.79 -5.92
CA GLU A 14 -0.91 -16.91 -5.69
C GLU A 14 -0.49 -15.44 -5.70
N TYR A 15 0.66 -15.12 -5.10
CA TYR A 15 1.25 -13.79 -5.08
C TYR A 15 1.62 -13.31 -6.50
N VAL A 16 2.36 -14.12 -7.27
CA VAL A 16 2.80 -13.74 -8.63
C VAL A 16 1.60 -13.54 -9.57
N ASN A 17 0.64 -14.45 -9.57
CA ASN A 17 -0.57 -14.30 -10.42
C ASN A 17 -1.35 -13.01 -10.10
N ARG A 18 -1.30 -12.53 -8.86
CA ARG A 18 -1.94 -11.27 -8.47
C ARG A 18 -1.16 -10.05 -8.91
N LEU A 19 0.17 -10.11 -8.94
CA LEU A 19 0.98 -9.05 -9.53
C LEU A 19 0.66 -8.89 -11.01
N ASP A 20 0.55 -10.00 -11.74
CA ASP A 20 0.20 -9.99 -13.17
C ASP A 20 -1.24 -9.49 -13.45
N ALA A 21 -2.14 -9.61 -12.47
CA ALA A 21 -3.54 -9.20 -12.59
C ALA A 21 -3.80 -7.72 -12.24
N GLN A 22 -2.75 -6.93 -11.97
CA GLN A 22 -2.93 -5.55 -11.57
C GLN A 22 -3.43 -4.65 -12.70
N PRO A 23 -4.12 -3.54 -12.38
CA PRO A 23 -4.66 -2.63 -13.39
C PRO A 23 -3.55 -2.02 -14.24
N SER A 24 -3.75 -1.96 -15.55
CA SER A 24 -2.84 -1.26 -16.48
C SER A 24 -3.04 0.26 -16.50
N ASP A 25 -4.13 0.75 -15.89
CA ASP A 25 -4.51 2.16 -15.93
C ASP A 25 -3.81 2.94 -14.81
N LEU A 26 -2.88 3.79 -15.21
CA LEU A 26 -2.15 4.70 -14.34
C LEU A 26 -2.78 6.10 -14.32
N PRO A 27 -2.61 6.86 -13.23
CA PRO A 27 -2.01 6.43 -11.96
C PRO A 27 -2.95 5.53 -11.14
N LEU A 28 -2.36 4.56 -10.44
CA LEU A 28 -3.05 3.64 -9.53
C LEU A 28 -3.44 4.34 -8.23
N ARG A 29 -4.50 3.81 -7.61
CA ARG A 29 -4.98 4.28 -6.31
C ARG A 29 -4.05 3.83 -5.21
N CYS A 30 -3.64 4.77 -4.36
CA CYS A 30 -2.95 4.44 -3.12
C CYS A 30 -3.89 3.59 -2.24
N PRO A 31 -3.43 2.43 -1.73
CA PRO A 31 -4.28 1.54 -0.92
C PRO A 31 -4.68 2.17 0.42
N CYS A 32 -3.93 3.19 0.88
CA CYS A 32 -4.22 3.89 2.14
C CYS A 32 -5.28 4.99 1.96
N CYS A 33 -5.09 5.93 1.02
CA CYS A 33 -5.96 7.10 0.88
C CYS A 33 -6.93 7.07 -0.31
N GLY A 34 -6.76 6.16 -1.28
CA GLY A 34 -7.63 6.00 -2.44
C GLY A 34 -7.39 6.95 -3.63
N TYR A 35 -6.59 8.00 -3.44
CA TYR A 35 -6.20 8.93 -4.51
C TYR A 35 -5.25 8.27 -5.53
N LYS A 36 -5.42 8.62 -6.80
CA LYS A 36 -4.62 8.10 -7.93
C LYS A 36 -3.25 8.77 -7.96
N THR A 37 -2.28 8.17 -7.28
CA THR A 37 -0.99 8.80 -7.00
C THR A 37 0.20 7.91 -7.31
N LEU A 38 -0.03 6.62 -7.55
CA LEU A 38 1.03 5.65 -7.76
C LEU A 38 1.23 5.40 -9.27
N GLY A 39 2.46 5.48 -9.73
CA GLY A 39 2.86 5.15 -11.11
C GLY A 39 2.95 3.65 -11.36
N GLU A 40 3.16 2.85 -10.32
CA GLU A 40 3.19 1.38 -10.39
C GLU A 40 2.93 0.81 -8.98
N ARG A 41 2.47 -0.43 -8.88
CA ARG A 41 2.23 -1.05 -7.58
C ARG A 41 3.45 -1.79 -7.07
N GLY A 42 3.69 -1.71 -5.76
CA GLY A 42 4.68 -2.53 -5.07
C GLY A 42 6.13 -2.15 -5.38
N VAL A 43 6.35 -0.99 -6.01
CA VAL A 43 7.68 -0.46 -6.35
C VAL A 43 8.19 0.53 -5.31
N PHE A 44 7.62 0.51 -4.10
CA PHE A 44 8.04 1.33 -2.96
C PHE A 44 7.87 2.84 -3.20
N GLU A 45 6.91 3.23 -4.03
CA GLU A 45 6.53 4.63 -4.19
C GLU A 45 5.83 5.13 -2.92
N ILE A 46 6.20 6.34 -2.48
CA ILE A 46 5.56 6.99 -1.35
C ILE A 46 4.43 7.88 -1.86
N CYS A 47 3.20 7.60 -1.44
CA CYS A 47 2.05 8.42 -1.79
C CYS A 47 2.22 9.85 -1.24
N PRO A 48 2.26 10.89 -2.09
CA PRO A 48 2.46 12.28 -1.64
C PRO A 48 1.25 12.84 -0.89
N VAL A 49 0.10 12.18 -0.92
CA VAL A 49 -1.11 12.62 -0.24
C VAL A 49 -1.19 12.13 1.21
N CYS A 50 -0.75 10.89 1.47
CA CYS A 50 -0.88 10.28 2.81
C CYS A 50 0.42 9.80 3.44
N ALA A 51 1.52 9.78 2.68
CA ALA A 51 2.83 9.24 3.06
C ALA A 51 2.88 7.72 3.34
N TRP A 52 1.94 6.94 2.77
CA TRP A 52 2.06 5.48 2.72
C TRP A 52 3.07 5.07 1.65
N GLU A 53 4.05 4.23 1.99
CA GLU A 53 4.91 3.58 0.99
C GLU A 53 4.23 2.33 0.45
N ASP A 54 4.12 2.23 -0.86
CA ASP A 54 3.51 1.09 -1.51
C ASP A 54 4.48 -0.08 -1.69
N ASP A 55 4.53 -0.94 -0.67
CA ASP A 55 5.26 -2.21 -0.66
C ASP A 55 4.43 -3.39 -1.24
N GLY A 56 3.31 -3.08 -1.88
CA GLY A 56 2.39 -4.07 -2.46
C GLY A 56 1.39 -4.67 -1.46
N GLN A 57 1.33 -4.17 -0.22
CA GLN A 57 0.29 -4.51 0.74
C GLN A 57 -1.07 -3.98 0.30
N ASP A 58 -2.13 -4.79 0.40
CA ASP A 58 -3.51 -4.40 0.03
C ASP A 58 -4.55 -5.04 0.97
N ASP A 59 -5.83 -5.01 0.60
CA ASP A 59 -6.96 -5.48 1.40
C ASP A 59 -6.80 -6.88 1.99
N TYR A 60 -6.21 -7.82 1.24
CA TYR A 60 -6.07 -9.21 1.67
C TYR A 60 -5.10 -9.41 2.83
N ASP A 61 -4.21 -8.45 3.07
CA ASP A 61 -3.24 -8.50 4.16
C ASP A 61 -3.16 -7.17 4.92
N ALA A 62 -4.23 -6.36 4.89
CA ALA A 62 -4.22 -4.99 5.39
C ALA A 62 -3.95 -4.87 6.90
N ASP A 63 -4.21 -5.91 7.68
CA ASP A 63 -3.98 -5.94 9.13
C ASP A 63 -2.56 -6.37 9.51
N VAL A 64 -1.77 -6.86 8.55
CA VAL A 64 -0.38 -7.28 8.79
C VAL A 64 0.52 -6.06 8.92
N VAL A 65 1.45 -6.08 9.88
CA VAL A 65 2.52 -5.08 9.97
C VAL A 65 3.74 -5.63 9.22
N ARG A 66 4.02 -5.08 8.04
CA ARG A 66 5.16 -5.49 7.20
C ARG A 66 6.49 -4.83 7.61
N GLY A 67 6.45 -3.71 8.34
CA GLY A 67 7.65 -3.03 8.81
C GLY A 67 8.15 -1.95 7.84
N GLY A 68 9.48 -1.87 7.70
CA GLY A 68 10.12 -1.00 6.70
C GLY A 68 9.85 0.50 6.91
N PRO A 69 9.71 1.27 5.82
CA PRO A 69 9.35 2.70 5.86
C PRO A 69 7.97 2.98 6.46
N ASN A 70 7.04 2.03 6.36
CA ASN A 70 5.73 2.09 7.03
C ASN A 70 5.81 1.81 8.56
N LYS A 71 7.00 1.50 9.09
CA LYS A 71 7.27 1.29 10.52
C LYS A 71 6.33 0.25 11.14
N SER A 72 5.67 0.60 12.24
CA SER A 72 4.76 -0.30 12.96
C SER A 72 3.30 -0.18 12.48
N LEU A 73 3.05 0.45 11.33
CA LEU A 73 1.69 0.61 10.80
C LEU A 73 1.32 -0.57 9.90
N SER A 74 0.15 -1.15 10.15
CA SER A 74 -0.56 -1.90 9.12
C SER A 74 -1.31 -0.96 8.19
N LEU A 75 -1.69 -1.43 7.00
CA LEU A 75 -2.50 -0.65 6.07
C LEU A 75 -3.85 -0.23 6.69
N THR A 76 -4.48 -1.10 7.47
CA THR A 76 -5.71 -0.76 8.23
C THR A 76 -5.49 0.41 9.17
N GLN A 77 -4.39 0.40 9.93
CA GLN A 77 -4.04 1.50 10.83
C GLN A 77 -3.72 2.77 10.06
N ALA A 78 -3.00 2.66 8.94
CA ALA A 78 -2.68 3.80 8.09
C ALA A 78 -3.93 4.47 7.51
N ARG A 79 -4.91 3.68 7.04
CA ARG A 79 -6.22 4.16 6.59
C ARG A 79 -6.95 4.94 7.69
N ILE A 80 -6.93 4.44 8.92
CA ILE A 80 -7.54 5.13 10.07
C ILE A 80 -6.82 6.46 10.35
N LYS A 81 -5.49 6.44 10.44
CA LYS A 81 -4.69 7.65 10.71
C LYS A 81 -4.88 8.70 9.62
N TYR A 82 -4.86 8.31 8.35
CA TYR A 82 -5.12 9.22 7.25
C TYR A 82 -6.47 9.92 7.37
N ARG A 83 -7.54 9.18 7.72
CA ARG A 83 -8.87 9.79 7.93
C ARG A 83 -8.90 10.77 9.10
N GLN A 84 -8.03 10.61 10.10
CA GLN A 84 -8.00 11.44 11.30
C GLN A 84 -7.12 12.69 11.12
N SER A 85 -5.97 12.57 10.46
CA SER A 85 -4.94 13.62 10.40
C SER A 85 -4.52 14.04 8.99
N GLY A 86 -5.03 13.41 7.93
CA GLY A 86 -4.63 13.68 6.55
C GLY A 86 -3.29 13.07 6.14
N TYR A 87 -2.66 12.27 7.02
CA TYR A 87 -1.43 11.52 6.76
C TYR A 87 -1.40 10.26 7.63
N CYS A 88 -0.71 9.20 7.20
CA CYS A 88 -0.54 7.98 8.01
C CYS A 88 0.83 7.91 8.71
N ALA A 89 1.90 8.33 8.01
CA ALA A 89 3.26 8.32 8.52
C ALA A 89 3.63 9.67 9.15
N GLU A 90 3.54 9.75 10.48
CA GLU A 90 3.79 11.00 11.22
C GLU A 90 5.19 11.59 10.98
N HIS A 91 6.21 10.76 10.83
CA HIS A 91 7.56 11.20 10.52
C HIS A 91 7.72 11.84 9.13
N MET A 92 6.70 11.71 8.27
CA MET A 92 6.65 12.27 6.91
C MET A 92 5.65 13.42 6.78
N ARG A 93 5.06 13.90 7.89
CA ARG A 93 3.98 14.91 7.90
C ARG A 93 4.27 16.17 7.10
N ASP A 94 5.52 16.62 7.05
CA ASP A 94 5.87 17.88 6.39
C ASP A 94 6.10 17.70 4.88
N TYR A 95 6.06 16.45 4.38
CA TYR A 95 6.22 16.10 2.97
C TYR A 95 4.90 15.72 2.29
N VAL A 96 3.79 15.69 3.02
CA VAL A 96 2.48 15.45 2.41
C VAL A 96 1.92 16.73 1.78
N ARG A 97 1.13 16.56 0.73
CA ARG A 97 0.40 17.65 0.07
C ARG A 97 -1.08 17.29 -0.11
N PRO A 98 -1.96 18.29 -0.30
CA PRO A 98 -3.30 18.02 -0.79
C PRO A 98 -3.27 17.24 -2.13
N PRO A 99 -4.30 16.42 -2.39
CA PRO A 99 -4.47 15.79 -3.70
C PRO A 99 -4.67 16.85 -4.79
N LEU A 100 -4.13 16.59 -5.98
CA LEU A 100 -4.38 17.40 -7.17
C LEU A 100 -5.79 17.10 -7.71
N PRO A 101 -6.38 18.01 -8.51
CA PRO A 101 -7.73 17.82 -9.04
C PRO A 101 -7.94 16.51 -9.82
N ASP A 102 -6.93 16.09 -10.57
CA ASP A 102 -6.89 14.87 -11.40
C ASP A 102 -6.57 13.58 -10.63
N GLU A 103 -6.12 13.68 -9.37
CA GLU A 103 -5.82 12.52 -8.51
C GLU A 103 -7.06 11.97 -7.78
N SER A 104 -8.24 12.55 -8.05
CA SER A 104 -9.47 12.27 -7.31
C SER A 104 -9.82 10.77 -7.21
N PRO A 105 -10.43 10.32 -6.10
CA PRO A 105 -10.76 8.93 -5.83
C PRO A 105 -11.79 8.31 -6.79
#